data_AF-A0A3C1LG32-F1
#
_entry.id   AF-A0A3C1LG32-F1
#
_cell.length_a   1.000
_cell.length_b   1.000
_cell.length_c   1.000
_cell.angle_alpha   90.00
_cell.angle_beta   90.00
_cell.angle_gamma   90.00
#
_symmetry.space_group_name_H-M   'P 1'
#
loop_
_entity.id
_entity.type
_entity.pdbx_description
1 polymer ?
#
loop_
_entity_poly.entity_id
_entity_poly.type
_entity_poly.pdbx_seq_one_letter_code
_entity_poly.pdbx_strand_id
1 'polypeptide(L)' 'MTETLIPINIVIGDRTYRIKIAPQDEGQVRATLKLVNEKILTFKTEFAGKDMQD' A
#
# COMPACT_ATOMS: atom_id res chain seq x y z
N MET A 1 -0.89 1.48 29.17
CA MET A 1 -0.23 2.58 28.44
C MET A 1 -1.09 2.90 27.22
N THR A 2 -1.43 4.17 27.00
CA THR A 2 -2.18 4.62 25.82
C THR A 2 -1.24 4.62 24.62
N GLU A 3 -1.49 3.74 23.67
CA GLU A 3 -0.70 3.65 22.44
C GLU A 3 -0.90 4.96 21.65
N THR A 4 0.17 5.75 21.50
CA THR A 4 0.12 7.04 20.82
C THR A 4 0.15 6.79 19.33
N LEU A 5 -1.00 6.82 18.69
CA LEU A 5 -1.10 6.61 17.25
C LEU A 5 -1.00 7.94 16.50
N ILE A 6 -0.14 7.98 15.49
CA ILE A 6 -0.01 9.11 14.57
C ILE A 6 -0.82 8.87 13.30
N PRO A 7 -1.55 9.87 12.78
CA PRO A 7 -2.22 9.75 11.51
C PRO A 7 -1.22 9.93 10.36
N ILE A 8 -1.25 9.02 9.39
CA ILE A 8 -0.48 9.12 8.14
C ILE A 8 -1.41 8.98 6.93
N ASN A 9 -1.04 9.63 5.84
CA ASN A 9 -1.67 9.42 4.53
C ASN A 9 -0.81 8.44 3.73
N ILE A 10 -1.43 7.38 3.23
CA ILE A 10 -0.78 6.31 2.49
C ILE A 10 -1.45 6.15 1.13
N VAL A 11 -0.69 5.69 0.14
CA VAL A 11 -1.20 5.40 -1.21
C VAL A 11 -1.11 3.90 -1.46
N ILE A 12 -2.22 3.30 -1.85
CA ILE A 12 -2.33 1.88 -2.22
C ILE A 12 -2.98 1.83 -3.60
N GLY A 13 -2.24 1.36 -4.60
CA GLY A 13 -2.63 1.46 -6.00
C GLY A 13 -2.88 2.92 -6.36
N ASP A 14 -4.11 3.22 -6.81
CA ASP A 14 -4.50 4.57 -7.23
C ASP A 14 -5.33 5.29 -6.16
N ARG A 15 -5.40 4.76 -4.93
CA ARG A 15 -6.23 5.30 -3.84
C ARG A 15 -5.40 5.76 -2.66
N THR A 16 -5.79 6.89 -2.09
CA THR A 16 -5.19 7.45 -0.87
C THR A 16 -6.06 7.14 0.33
N TYR A 17 -5.46 6.61 1.39
CA TYR A 17 -6.12 6.30 2.65
C TYR A 17 -5.43 7.01 3.80
N ARG A 18 -6.21 7.46 4.78
CA ARG A 18 -5.69 8.00 6.04
C ARG A 18 -5.84 6.95 7.12
N ILE A 19 -4.71 6.50 7.68
CA ILE A 19 -4.68 5.50 8.76
C ILE A 19 -3.93 6.03 9.98
N LYS A 20 -4.17 5.43 11.13
CA LYS A 20 -3.44 5.72 12.36
C LYS A 20 -2.49 4.56 12.65
N ILE A 21 -1.22 4.85 12.90
CA ILE A 21 -0.18 3.84 13.18
C ILE A 21 0.65 4.24 14.40
N ALA A 22 1.33 3.28 15.01
CA ALA A 22 2.35 3.60 16.01
C ALA A 22 3.59 4.21 15.32
N PRO A 23 4.26 5.21 15.91
CA PRO A 23 5.45 5.85 15.34
C PRO A 23 6.58 4.87 15.04
N GLN A 24 6.73 3.85 15.89
CA GLN A 24 7.75 2.80 15.74
C GLN A 24 7.58 1.95 14.48
N ASP A 25 6.35 1.83 13.96
CA ASP A 25 6.02 0.98 12.82
C ASP A 25 6.09 1.73 11.50
N GLU A 26 6.29 3.06 11.51
CA GLU A 26 6.25 3.89 10.30
C GLU A 26 7.20 3.37 9.21
N GLY A 27 8.42 3.00 9.58
CA GLY A 27 9.39 2.44 8.64
C GLY A 27 8.91 1.13 8.01
N GLN A 28 8.37 0.22 8.81
CA GLN A 28 7.86 -1.06 8.33
C GLN A 28 6.63 -0.87 7.45
N VAL A 29 5.69 -0.01 7.85
CA VAL A 29 4.48 0.32 7.08
C VAL A 29 4.86 0.89 5.72
N ARG A 30 5.80 1.84 5.65
CA ARG A 30 6.27 2.41 4.38
C ARG A 30 6.92 1.36 3.47
N ALA A 31 7.74 0.46 4.03
CA ALA A 31 8.37 -0.62 3.28
C ALA A 31 7.33 -1.61 2.71
N THR A 32 6.34 -2.00 3.52
CA THR A 32 5.25 -2.88 3.08
C THR A 32 4.40 -2.22 2.00
N LEU A 33 4.07 -0.93 2.13
CA LEU A 33 3.31 -0.19 1.11
C LEU A 33 4.03 -0.15 -0.24
N LYS A 34 5.35 0.01 -0.23
CA LYS A 34 6.16 -0.06 -1.46
C LYS A 34 6.02 -1.44 -2.12
N LEU A 35 6.21 -2.52 -1.36
CA LEU A 35 6.08 -3.89 -1.86
C LEU A 35 4.66 -4.18 -2.41
N VAL A 36 3.62 -3.69 -1.73
CA VAL A 36 2.23 -3.84 -2.16
C VAL A 36 2.00 -3.09 -3.48
N ASN A 37 2.47 -1.85 -3.60
CA ASN A 37 2.31 -1.07 -4.84
C ASN A 37 3.10 -1.67 -6.00
N GLU A 38 4.30 -2.17 -5.77
CA GLU A 38 5.08 -2.92 -6.76
C GLU A 38 4.31 -4.14 -7.25
N LYS A 39 3.74 -4.94 -6.33
CA LYS A 39 2.89 -6.08 -6.70
C LYS A 39 1.66 -5.65 -7.49
N ILE A 40 0.95 -4.59 -7.07
CA ILE A 40 -0.21 -4.08 -7.81
C ILE A 40 0.20 -3.69 -9.23
N LEU A 41 1.34 -3.03 -9.41
CA LEU A 41 1.85 -2.67 -10.73
C LEU A 41 2.20 -3.92 -11.56
N THR A 42 2.86 -4.91 -10.95
CA THR A 42 3.16 -6.20 -11.59
C THR A 42 1.88 -6.89 -12.03
N PHE A 43 0.87 -7.02 -11.16
CA PHE A 43 -0.42 -7.61 -11.50
C PHE A 43 -1.13 -6.81 -12.61
N LYS A 44 -1.15 -5.47 -12.53
CA LYS A 44 -1.71 -4.67 -13.62
C LYS A 44 -0.95 -4.93 -14.94
N THR A 45 0.37 -5.04 -14.92
CA THR A 45 1.17 -5.26 -16.14
C THR A 45 1.00 -6.67 -16.70
N GLU A 46 1.05 -7.70 -15.85
CA GLU A 46 0.93 -9.11 -16.24
C GLU A 46 -0.49 -9.47 -16.70
N PHE A 47 -1.51 -8.80 -16.16
CA PHE A 47 -2.90 -9.11 -16.45
C PHE A 47 -3.61 -8.08 -17.35
N ALA A 48 -3.06 -6.88 -17.56
CA ALA A 48 -3.59 -5.92 -18.54
C ALA A 48 -3.54 -6.42 -19.99
N GLY A 49 -2.81 -7.51 -20.26
CA GLY A 49 -2.80 -8.20 -21.56
C GLY A 49 -3.47 -9.57 -21.58
N LYS A 50 -3.99 -10.08 -20.45
CA LYS A 50 -4.68 -11.38 -20.37
C LYS A 50 -6.21 -11.30 -20.34
N ASP A 51 -6.75 -10.08 -20.33
CA ASP A 51 -8.15 -9.79 -20.65
C ASP A 51 -8.33 -9.39 -22.13
N MET A 52 -7.42 -9.87 -22.99
CA MET A 52 -7.69 -10.01 -24.42
C MET A 52 -7.81 -11.50 -24.73
N GLN A 53 -9.08 -11.92 -24.74
CA GLN A 53 -9.64 -12.97 -25.58
C GLN A 53 -9.60 -14.43 -25.05
N ASP A 54 -10.83 -14.95 -24.89
CA ASP A 54 -11.37 -16.33 -24.76
C ASP A 54 -10.67 -17.37 -23.85
#